data_AF-A0A7C1DXJ5-F1
#
_entry.id   AF-A0A7C1DXJ5-F1
#
_cell.length_a   1.000
_cell.length_b   1.000
_cell.length_c   1.000
_cell.angle_alpha   90.00
_cell.angle_beta   90.00
_cell.angle_gamma   90.00
#
_symmetry.space_group_name_H-M   'P 1'
#
loop_
_entity.id
_entity.type
_entity.pdbx_description
1 polymer ?
#
loop_
_entity_poly.entity_id
_entity_poly.type
_entity_poly.pdbx_seq_one_letter_code
_entity_poly.pdbx_strand_id
1 'polypeptide(L)'
;MQYIQPRPSSIVAALYTARDLEVDVAVLHGPSGCSFKHARLLEEDGMRVLTTSLADNEFIFGGQSTLEKVLRHAEEEFAPERMAVVGTCVAMIIGEDMGSAVADAGITTPTIAVEIHAGFRENIDGVMATLQAAADAGWVSADELERQRVLLAKANEVERLRGAAYKPYVQPSRGDLKHVVAARLLECVREGKKGVAVLNAKKETAYMFADALLALHEAAPGADITYIANLEPRGLPKVRRDAANIAAVLAERGVSYESIGALDEYGANGDRLGERIAEIAPDFALLAGVPHAIPPAYTEGQEVFSITNGPRQVEPLRAIGHRHVVVEVDLH
;
A
#
# COMPACT_ATOMS: atom_id res chain seq x y z
N MET A 1 15.13 -14.73 9.08
CA MET A 1 14.43 -14.75 10.39
C MET A 1 13.12 -15.50 10.21
N GLN A 2 12.68 -16.33 11.16
CA GLN A 2 11.37 -16.98 11.08
C GLN A 2 10.34 -16.06 11.73
N TYR A 3 9.41 -15.52 10.94
CA TYR A 3 8.31 -14.71 11.45
C TYR A 3 7.22 -15.62 11.99
N ILE A 4 6.75 -15.35 13.21
CA ILE A 4 5.64 -16.10 13.83
C ILE A 4 4.34 -15.30 13.89
N GLN A 5 4.40 -14.01 13.54
CA GLN A 5 3.23 -13.15 13.42
C GLN A 5 2.58 -13.27 12.04
N PRO A 6 1.25 -13.15 11.93
CA PRO A 6 0.56 -13.13 10.64
C PRO A 6 1.10 -12.03 9.73
N ARG A 7 1.27 -12.35 8.45
CA ARG A 7 1.65 -11.43 7.39
C ARG A 7 0.55 -11.39 6.32
N PRO A 8 0.45 -10.30 5.54
CA PRO A 8 -0.46 -10.24 4.41
C PRO A 8 -0.22 -11.44 3.47
N SER A 9 -1.31 -12.00 2.94
CA SER A 9 -1.22 -13.10 1.97
C SER A 9 -0.74 -12.58 0.60
N SER A 10 0.05 -13.38 -0.11
CA SER A 10 0.42 -13.12 -1.50
C SER A 10 -0.80 -13.06 -2.43
N ILE A 11 -1.87 -13.83 -2.16
CA ILE A 11 -3.15 -13.75 -2.89
C ILE A 11 -3.75 -12.34 -2.75
N VAL A 12 -3.74 -11.82 -1.52
CA VAL A 12 -4.25 -10.48 -1.24
C VAL A 12 -3.38 -9.43 -1.93
N ALA A 13 -2.07 -9.57 -1.86
CA ALA A 13 -1.16 -8.66 -2.56
C ALA A 13 -1.37 -8.66 -4.09
N ALA A 14 -1.65 -9.82 -4.69
CA ALA A 14 -1.98 -9.94 -6.10
C ALA A 14 -3.27 -9.18 -6.45
N LEU A 15 -4.33 -9.33 -5.64
CA LEU A 15 -5.58 -8.59 -5.81
C LEU A 15 -5.41 -7.07 -5.72
N TYR A 16 -4.71 -6.57 -4.68
CA TYR A 16 -4.45 -5.14 -4.53
C TYR A 16 -3.57 -4.60 -5.68
N THR A 17 -2.68 -5.42 -6.22
CA THR A 17 -1.87 -5.02 -7.40
C THR A 17 -2.72 -4.98 -8.66
N ALA A 18 -3.66 -5.91 -8.85
CA ALA A 18 -4.63 -5.87 -9.93
C ALA A 18 -5.51 -4.61 -9.86
N ARG A 19 -5.99 -4.23 -8.67
CA ARG A 19 -6.68 -2.95 -8.44
C ARG A 19 -5.82 -1.76 -8.87
N ASP A 20 -4.55 -1.76 -8.52
CA ASP A 20 -3.64 -0.64 -8.85
C ASP A 20 -3.37 -0.53 -10.37
N LEU A 21 -3.58 -1.61 -11.11
CA LEU A 21 -3.55 -1.70 -12.57
C LEU A 21 -4.89 -1.34 -13.25
N GLU A 22 -5.88 -0.88 -12.47
CA GLU A 22 -7.23 -0.57 -12.93
C GLU A 22 -7.94 -1.79 -13.55
N VAL A 23 -7.79 -2.94 -12.89
CA VAL A 23 -8.67 -4.10 -13.15
C VAL A 23 -10.05 -3.82 -12.60
N ASP A 24 -11.10 -4.02 -13.40
CA ASP A 24 -12.50 -3.79 -13.01
C ASP A 24 -13.11 -4.99 -12.28
N VAL A 25 -12.75 -6.20 -12.73
CA VAL A 25 -13.23 -7.47 -12.16
C VAL A 25 -12.06 -8.41 -11.91
N ALA A 26 -11.90 -8.83 -10.66
CA ALA A 26 -10.99 -9.91 -10.28
C ALA A 26 -11.76 -11.19 -9.97
N VAL A 27 -11.33 -12.33 -10.49
CA VAL A 27 -11.89 -13.65 -10.18
C VAL A 27 -10.91 -14.41 -9.29
N LEU A 28 -11.31 -14.67 -8.04
CA LEU A 28 -10.59 -15.58 -7.15
C LEU A 28 -10.89 -17.03 -7.54
N HIS A 29 -9.91 -17.67 -8.17
CA HIS A 29 -10.03 -19.06 -8.57
C HIS A 29 -9.74 -20.00 -7.38
N GLY A 30 -10.81 -20.40 -6.69
CA GLY A 30 -10.71 -21.14 -5.44
C GLY A 30 -12.03 -21.25 -4.68
N PRO A 31 -11.98 -21.75 -3.43
CA PRO A 31 -13.12 -21.78 -2.52
C PRO A 31 -13.65 -20.37 -2.21
N SER A 32 -14.96 -20.27 -1.99
CA SER A 32 -15.68 -19.00 -1.82
C SER A 32 -15.23 -18.15 -0.61
N GLY A 33 -14.64 -18.78 0.41
CA GLY A 33 -14.16 -18.08 1.60
C GLY A 33 -12.78 -17.42 1.45
N CYS A 34 -12.04 -17.68 0.37
CA CYS A 34 -10.68 -17.19 0.20
C CYS A 34 -10.64 -15.66 0.18
N SER A 35 -9.83 -15.06 1.06
CA SER A 35 -9.62 -13.60 1.12
C SER A 35 -10.91 -12.76 1.25
N PHE A 36 -12.02 -13.32 1.75
CA PHE A 36 -13.35 -12.67 1.79
C PHE A 36 -13.33 -11.23 2.32
N LYS A 37 -12.63 -10.98 3.44
CA LYS A 37 -12.52 -9.63 4.01
C LYS A 37 -11.89 -8.64 3.02
N HIS A 38 -10.83 -9.04 2.32
CA HIS A 38 -10.14 -8.15 1.39
C HIS A 38 -10.92 -8.00 0.09
N ALA A 39 -11.64 -9.04 -0.35
CA ALA A 39 -12.55 -8.93 -1.50
C ALA A 39 -13.59 -7.82 -1.28
N ARG A 40 -14.20 -7.75 -0.09
CA ARG A 40 -15.14 -6.69 0.30
C ARG A 40 -14.54 -5.29 0.25
N LEU A 41 -13.33 -5.12 0.80
CA LEU A 41 -12.63 -3.83 0.78
C LEU A 41 -12.29 -3.37 -0.64
N LEU A 42 -11.96 -4.31 -1.52
CA LEU A 42 -11.69 -4.02 -2.93
C LEU A 42 -12.96 -3.63 -3.70
N GLU A 43 -14.12 -4.21 -3.35
CA GLU A 43 -15.42 -3.79 -3.90
C GLU A 43 -15.80 -2.38 -3.47
N GLU A 44 -15.51 -2.00 -2.22
CA GLU A 44 -15.68 -0.62 -1.74
C GLU A 44 -14.77 0.37 -2.49
N ASP A 45 -13.59 -0.08 -2.91
CA ASP A 45 -12.66 0.65 -3.79
C ASP A 45 -13.06 0.63 -5.29
N GLY A 46 -14.17 -0.01 -5.64
CA GLY A 46 -14.74 -0.04 -6.99
C GLY A 46 -14.28 -1.20 -7.89
N MET A 47 -13.43 -2.11 -7.40
CA MET A 47 -13.07 -3.34 -8.13
C MET A 47 -13.96 -4.50 -7.70
N ARG A 48 -14.73 -5.07 -8.63
CA ARG A 48 -15.60 -6.22 -8.34
C ARG A 48 -14.76 -7.46 -8.11
N VAL A 49 -15.12 -8.28 -7.11
CA VAL A 49 -14.39 -9.52 -6.81
C VAL A 49 -15.34 -10.72 -6.84
N LEU A 50 -15.16 -11.57 -7.84
CA LEU A 50 -15.90 -12.81 -8.00
C LEU A 50 -15.08 -14.01 -7.50
N THR A 51 -15.72 -15.17 -7.41
CA THR A 51 -15.04 -16.42 -7.05
C THR A 51 -15.63 -17.59 -7.85
N THR A 52 -14.77 -18.54 -8.22
CA THR A 52 -15.22 -19.80 -8.83
C THR A 52 -15.89 -20.73 -7.83
N SER A 53 -15.84 -20.43 -6.53
CA SER A 53 -16.47 -21.24 -5.47
C SER A 53 -16.17 -22.73 -5.58
N LEU A 54 -14.90 -23.09 -5.87
CA LEU A 54 -14.50 -24.49 -6.04
C LEU A 54 -14.85 -25.31 -4.80
N ALA A 55 -15.40 -26.49 -5.02
CA ALA A 55 -15.82 -27.43 -3.99
C ALA A 55 -15.33 -28.86 -4.32
N ASP A 56 -15.84 -29.85 -3.59
CA ASP A 56 -15.37 -31.24 -3.61
C ASP A 56 -15.25 -31.84 -5.03
N ASN A 57 -16.18 -31.51 -5.93
CA ASN A 57 -16.12 -32.01 -7.31
C ASN A 57 -14.93 -31.41 -8.07
N GLU A 58 -14.76 -30.09 -8.02
CA GLU A 58 -13.68 -29.39 -8.73
C GLU A 58 -12.32 -29.75 -8.13
N PHE A 59 -12.26 -30.13 -6.85
CA PHE A 59 -11.02 -30.61 -6.24
C PHE A 59 -10.54 -31.95 -6.82
N ILE A 60 -11.46 -32.74 -7.39
CA ILE A 60 -11.16 -34.05 -7.99
C ILE A 60 -11.01 -33.95 -9.51
N PHE A 61 -11.90 -33.19 -10.16
CA PHE A 61 -12.04 -33.17 -11.61
C PHE A 61 -11.48 -31.91 -12.27
N GLY A 62 -10.97 -30.95 -11.49
CA GLY A 62 -10.49 -29.66 -11.97
C GLY A 62 -11.57 -28.57 -11.98
N GLY A 63 -11.13 -27.32 -12.01
CA GLY A 63 -11.92 -26.11 -11.92
C GLY A 63 -12.08 -25.34 -13.23
N GLN A 64 -11.42 -25.75 -14.32
CA GLN A 64 -11.36 -25.02 -15.60
C GLN A 64 -12.76 -24.62 -16.12
N SER A 65 -13.68 -25.57 -16.28
CA SER A 65 -15.03 -25.27 -16.81
C SER A 65 -15.80 -24.27 -15.94
N THR A 66 -15.55 -24.30 -14.63
CA THR A 66 -16.14 -23.37 -13.66
C THR A 66 -15.54 -21.98 -13.81
N LEU A 67 -14.22 -21.88 -13.98
CA LEU A 67 -13.54 -20.62 -14.25
C LEU A 67 -14.03 -19.98 -15.55
N GLU A 68 -14.06 -20.73 -16.65
CA GLU A 68 -14.57 -20.24 -17.94
C GLU A 68 -16.00 -19.71 -17.84
N LYS A 69 -16.87 -20.42 -17.11
CA LYS A 69 -18.26 -19.98 -16.88
C LYS A 69 -18.32 -18.65 -16.12
N VAL A 70 -17.50 -18.50 -15.08
CA VAL A 70 -17.45 -17.25 -14.29
C VAL A 70 -16.89 -16.10 -15.12
N LEU A 71 -15.88 -16.35 -15.95
CA LEU A 71 -15.29 -15.35 -16.85
C LEU A 71 -16.31 -14.85 -17.88
N ARG A 72 -17.03 -15.74 -18.56
CA ARG A 72 -18.11 -15.36 -19.49
C ARG A 72 -19.20 -14.56 -18.79
N HIS A 73 -19.63 -15.01 -17.61
CA HIS A 73 -20.61 -14.28 -16.82
C HIS A 73 -20.12 -12.87 -16.44
N ALA A 74 -18.85 -12.74 -16.04
CA ALA A 74 -18.26 -11.45 -15.68
C ALA A 74 -18.22 -10.49 -16.87
N GLU A 75 -17.85 -10.99 -18.06
CA GLU A 75 -17.85 -10.20 -19.30
C GLU A 75 -19.27 -9.76 -19.68
N GLU A 76 -20.23 -10.70 -19.69
CA GLU A 76 -21.61 -10.45 -20.08
C GLU A 76 -22.32 -9.46 -19.14
N GLU A 77 -22.13 -9.60 -17.82
CA GLU A 77 -22.84 -8.82 -16.81
C GLU A 77 -22.21 -7.45 -16.57
N PHE A 78 -20.87 -7.36 -16.56
CA PHE A 78 -20.17 -6.15 -16.12
C PHE A 78 -19.48 -5.38 -17.25
N ALA A 79 -19.31 -5.97 -18.43
CA ALA A 79 -18.56 -5.41 -19.55
C ALA A 79 -17.25 -4.69 -19.14
N PRO A 80 -16.34 -5.37 -18.40
CA PRO A 80 -15.13 -4.75 -17.88
C PRO A 80 -14.12 -4.40 -18.97
N GLU A 81 -13.32 -3.36 -18.74
CA GLU A 81 -12.18 -3.00 -19.60
C GLU A 81 -11.01 -3.96 -19.36
N ARG A 82 -10.81 -4.40 -18.12
CA ARG A 82 -9.78 -5.37 -17.73
C ARG A 82 -10.28 -6.35 -16.67
N MET A 83 -9.83 -7.60 -16.80
CA MET A 83 -10.05 -8.63 -15.77
C MET A 83 -8.73 -9.25 -15.28
N ALA A 84 -8.75 -9.81 -14.07
CA ALA A 84 -7.66 -10.64 -13.57
C ALA A 84 -8.20 -11.91 -12.91
N VAL A 85 -7.61 -13.06 -13.24
CA VAL A 85 -7.83 -14.31 -12.51
C VAL A 85 -6.69 -14.47 -11.51
N VAL A 86 -7.02 -14.59 -10.22
CA VAL A 86 -6.04 -14.77 -9.15
C VAL A 86 -6.20 -16.16 -8.55
N GLY A 87 -5.13 -16.94 -8.60
CA GLY A 87 -5.07 -18.28 -8.02
C GLY A 87 -5.21 -18.28 -6.50
N THR A 88 -5.61 -19.43 -5.98
CA THR A 88 -5.62 -19.72 -4.54
C THR A 88 -4.84 -20.99 -4.25
N CYS A 89 -4.64 -21.32 -2.97
CA CYS A 89 -3.96 -22.55 -2.58
C CYS A 89 -4.55 -23.80 -3.23
N VAL A 90 -5.89 -23.87 -3.37
CA VAL A 90 -6.55 -25.03 -3.97
C VAL A 90 -6.25 -25.14 -5.46
N ALA A 91 -6.43 -24.05 -6.22
CA ALA A 91 -6.15 -24.04 -7.65
C ALA A 91 -4.70 -24.47 -7.96
N MET A 92 -3.75 -23.99 -7.15
CA MET A 92 -2.33 -24.39 -7.32
C MET A 92 -2.05 -25.84 -6.92
N ILE A 93 -2.74 -26.39 -5.92
CA ILE A 93 -2.55 -27.79 -5.48
C ILE A 93 -3.09 -28.79 -6.50
N ILE A 94 -4.27 -28.51 -7.06
CA ILE A 94 -4.88 -29.39 -8.07
C ILE A 94 -4.25 -29.21 -9.46
N GLY A 95 -3.41 -28.17 -9.63
CA GLY A 95 -2.64 -27.93 -10.85
C GLY A 95 -3.46 -27.29 -11.97
N GLU A 96 -4.36 -26.36 -11.63
CA GLU A 96 -5.13 -25.61 -12.63
C GLU A 96 -4.21 -24.79 -13.54
N ASP A 97 -4.45 -24.87 -14.84
CA ASP A 97 -3.84 -23.98 -15.83
C ASP A 97 -4.81 -22.82 -16.11
N MET A 98 -4.65 -21.74 -15.34
CA MET A 98 -5.51 -20.57 -15.46
C MET A 98 -5.29 -19.80 -16.77
N GLY A 99 -4.08 -19.86 -17.35
CA GLY A 99 -3.78 -19.22 -18.62
C GLY A 99 -4.55 -19.86 -19.77
N SER A 100 -4.52 -21.20 -19.83
CA SER A 100 -5.30 -21.97 -20.80
C SER A 100 -6.81 -21.78 -20.59
N ALA A 101 -7.29 -21.81 -19.34
CA ALA A 101 -8.70 -21.57 -19.04
C ALA A 101 -9.19 -20.17 -19.47
N VAL A 102 -8.36 -19.13 -19.32
CA VAL A 102 -8.68 -17.78 -19.83
C VAL A 102 -8.74 -17.76 -21.35
N ALA A 103 -7.81 -18.43 -22.03
CA ALA A 103 -7.79 -18.51 -23.50
C ALA A 103 -9.00 -19.29 -24.06
N ASP A 104 -9.39 -20.38 -23.38
CA ASP A 104 -10.49 -21.25 -23.78
C ASP A 104 -11.88 -20.67 -23.43
N ALA A 105 -11.95 -19.69 -22.52
CA ALA A 105 -13.22 -19.09 -22.08
C ALA A 105 -14.00 -18.40 -23.21
N GLY A 106 -13.31 -18.00 -24.29
CA GLY A 106 -13.91 -17.33 -25.45
C GLY A 106 -14.31 -15.87 -25.19
N ILE A 107 -13.78 -15.27 -24.12
CA ILE A 107 -13.99 -13.87 -23.77
C ILE A 107 -13.10 -12.95 -24.63
N THR A 108 -13.53 -11.70 -24.77
CA THR A 108 -12.82 -10.63 -25.49
C THR A 108 -12.15 -9.62 -24.58
N THR A 109 -12.62 -9.46 -23.35
CA THR A 109 -12.00 -8.56 -22.37
C THR A 109 -10.56 -9.00 -22.08
N PRO A 110 -9.58 -8.08 -22.18
CA PRO A 110 -8.21 -8.34 -21.77
C PRO A 110 -8.13 -8.88 -20.33
N THR A 111 -7.59 -10.09 -20.19
CA THR A 111 -7.56 -10.80 -18.91
C THR A 111 -6.17 -11.36 -18.64
N ILE A 112 -5.65 -11.11 -17.44
CA ILE A 112 -4.39 -11.72 -16.97
C ILE A 112 -4.68 -12.86 -16.00
N ALA A 113 -3.86 -13.92 -16.04
CA ALA A 113 -3.87 -15.00 -15.06
C ALA A 113 -2.67 -14.84 -14.10
N VAL A 114 -2.93 -14.89 -12.80
CA VAL A 114 -1.92 -14.72 -11.74
C VAL A 114 -1.85 -15.98 -10.89
N GLU A 115 -0.85 -16.80 -11.16
CA GLU A 115 -0.58 -18.04 -10.45
C GLU A 115 0.09 -17.78 -9.10
N ILE A 116 -0.71 -17.79 -8.03
CA ILE A 116 -0.24 -17.49 -6.68
C ILE A 116 -1.01 -18.29 -5.62
N HIS A 117 -0.41 -18.50 -4.45
CA HIS A 117 -1.04 -19.12 -3.29
C HIS A 117 -0.52 -18.56 -1.96
N ALA A 118 -1.25 -18.74 -0.87
CA ALA A 118 -0.84 -18.20 0.45
C ALA A 118 0.41 -18.84 1.06
N GLY A 119 0.90 -19.96 0.51
CA GLY A 119 2.16 -20.61 0.93
C GLY A 119 3.46 -19.90 0.51
N PHE A 120 3.38 -18.85 -0.34
CA PHE A 120 4.55 -18.01 -0.62
C PHE A 120 4.97 -17.28 0.66
N ARG A 121 6.28 -17.23 0.92
CA ARG A 121 6.81 -16.73 2.21
C ARG A 121 6.59 -15.22 2.37
N GLU A 122 6.70 -14.48 1.28
CA GLU A 122 6.57 -13.04 1.30
C GLU A 122 5.37 -12.62 0.45
N ASN A 123 4.65 -11.59 0.89
CA ASN A 123 3.51 -11.07 0.14
C ASN A 123 3.94 -10.42 -1.20
N ILE A 124 5.21 -10.03 -1.32
CA ILE A 124 5.76 -9.43 -2.54
C ILE A 124 5.69 -10.39 -3.73
N ASP A 125 5.66 -11.70 -3.49
CA ASP A 125 5.56 -12.71 -4.55
C ASP A 125 4.25 -12.52 -5.34
N GLY A 126 3.16 -12.17 -4.66
CA GLY A 126 1.88 -11.86 -5.30
C GLY A 126 1.91 -10.56 -6.11
N VAL A 127 2.64 -9.55 -5.62
CA VAL A 127 2.84 -8.30 -6.38
C VAL A 127 3.60 -8.59 -7.66
N MET A 128 4.71 -9.32 -7.56
CA MET A 128 5.56 -9.61 -8.71
C MET A 128 4.88 -10.51 -9.74
N ALA A 129 4.12 -11.51 -9.30
CA ALA A 129 3.35 -12.39 -10.19
C ALA A 129 2.32 -11.58 -10.99
N THR A 130 1.58 -10.68 -10.33
CA THR A 130 0.63 -9.81 -11.03
C THR A 130 1.33 -8.84 -12.00
N LEU A 131 2.43 -8.21 -11.57
CA LEU A 131 3.16 -7.28 -12.44
C LEU A 131 3.80 -7.98 -13.65
N GLN A 132 4.27 -9.22 -13.49
CA GLN A 132 4.81 -10.02 -14.59
C GLN A 132 3.70 -10.34 -15.60
N ALA A 133 2.56 -10.86 -15.14
CA ALA A 133 1.42 -11.16 -16.01
C ALA A 133 0.91 -9.90 -16.73
N ALA A 134 0.89 -8.75 -16.03
CA ALA A 134 0.53 -7.47 -16.62
C ALA A 134 1.57 -6.96 -17.64
N ALA A 135 2.86 -7.19 -17.41
CA ALA A 135 3.91 -6.85 -18.36
C ALA A 135 3.85 -7.72 -19.63
N ASP A 136 3.61 -9.03 -19.46
CA ASP A 136 3.45 -9.98 -20.57
C ASP A 136 2.21 -9.62 -21.42
N ALA A 137 1.16 -9.10 -20.79
CA ALA A 137 -0.03 -8.55 -21.46
C ALA A 137 0.15 -7.12 -22.01
N GLY A 138 1.31 -6.49 -21.81
CA GLY A 138 1.62 -5.14 -22.29
C GLY A 138 0.96 -3.99 -21.50
N TRP A 139 0.42 -4.26 -20.30
CA TRP A 139 -0.20 -3.24 -19.44
C TRP A 139 0.83 -2.44 -18.64
N VAL A 140 2.01 -3.03 -18.41
CA VAL A 140 3.13 -2.42 -17.69
C VAL A 140 4.40 -2.53 -18.54
N SER A 141 5.21 -1.48 -18.55
CA SER A 141 6.50 -1.51 -19.25
C SER A 141 7.55 -2.34 -18.50
N ALA A 142 8.54 -2.88 -19.21
CA ALA A 142 9.66 -3.57 -18.57
C ALA A 142 10.42 -2.68 -17.57
N ASP A 143 10.56 -1.38 -17.87
CA ASP A 143 11.21 -0.42 -16.99
C ASP A 143 10.43 -0.22 -15.67
N GLU A 144 9.09 -0.13 -15.76
CA GLU A 144 8.25 -0.01 -14.56
C GLU A 144 8.22 -1.31 -13.75
N LEU A 145 8.22 -2.48 -14.40
CA LEU A 145 8.34 -3.77 -13.72
C LEU A 145 9.65 -3.85 -12.91
N GLU A 146 10.77 -3.45 -13.51
CA GLU A 146 12.06 -3.45 -12.81
C GLU A 146 12.14 -2.38 -11.72
N ARG A 147 11.56 -1.20 -11.96
CA ARG A 147 11.42 -0.17 -10.92
C ARG A 147 10.66 -0.72 -9.70
N GLN A 148 9.49 -1.33 -9.90
CA GLN A 148 8.70 -1.91 -8.80
C GLN A 148 9.47 -2.99 -8.04
N ARG A 149 10.25 -3.83 -8.73
CA ARG A 149 11.11 -4.83 -8.09
C ARG A 149 12.11 -4.20 -7.11
N VAL A 150 12.81 -3.16 -7.55
CA VAL A 150 13.78 -2.43 -6.71
C VAL A 150 13.08 -1.76 -5.52
N LEU A 151 11.91 -1.14 -5.74
CA LEU A 151 11.15 -0.48 -4.68
C LEU A 151 10.65 -1.46 -3.62
N LEU A 152 10.15 -2.62 -4.01
CA LEU A 152 9.70 -3.68 -3.09
C LEU A 152 10.86 -4.21 -2.24
N ALA A 153 12.05 -4.37 -2.83
CA ALA A 153 13.25 -4.79 -2.10
C ALA A 153 13.63 -3.76 -1.02
N LYS A 154 13.61 -2.47 -1.35
CA LYS A 154 13.87 -1.37 -0.40
C LYS A 154 12.81 -1.28 0.71
N ALA A 155 11.53 -1.42 0.35
CA ALA A 155 10.44 -1.44 1.34
C ALA A 155 10.59 -2.61 2.33
N ASN A 156 10.97 -3.79 1.85
CA ASN A 156 11.24 -4.95 2.71
C ASN A 156 12.47 -4.74 3.61
N GLU A 157 13.51 -4.10 3.11
CA GLU A 157 14.68 -3.73 3.90
C GLU A 157 14.29 -2.79 5.05
N VAL A 158 13.53 -1.73 4.77
CA VAL A 158 13.01 -0.81 5.79
C VAL A 158 12.18 -1.54 6.85
N GLU A 159 11.29 -2.46 6.43
CA GLU A 159 10.48 -3.23 7.37
C GLU A 159 11.31 -4.13 8.28
N ARG A 160 12.41 -4.70 7.78
CA ARG A 160 13.34 -5.54 8.56
C ARG A 160 14.26 -4.74 9.47
N LEU A 161 14.66 -3.53 9.07
CA LEU A 161 15.55 -2.71 9.88
C LEU A 161 14.80 -1.94 10.97
N ARG A 162 13.63 -1.38 10.64
CA ARG A 162 12.94 -0.38 11.47
C ARG A 162 11.42 -0.50 11.48
N GLY A 163 10.83 -1.44 10.74
CA GLY A 163 9.38 -1.61 10.67
C GLY A 163 8.85 -2.76 11.53
N ALA A 164 7.70 -3.32 11.14
CA ALA A 164 7.03 -4.35 11.92
C ALA A 164 7.74 -5.72 11.88
N ALA A 165 8.73 -5.89 11.01
CA ALA A 165 9.49 -7.12 10.82
C ALA A 165 10.88 -7.09 11.47
N TYR A 166 11.17 -6.08 12.30
CA TYR A 166 12.51 -5.89 12.90
C TYR A 166 12.89 -6.92 13.97
N LYS A 167 11.90 -7.62 14.54
CA LYS A 167 12.09 -8.76 15.45
C LYS A 167 11.00 -9.82 15.21
N PRO A 168 11.13 -11.06 15.74
CA PRO A 168 10.22 -12.16 15.41
C PRO A 168 8.73 -11.90 15.71
N TYR A 169 8.46 -11.11 16.75
CA TYR A 169 7.12 -10.71 17.15
C TYR A 169 7.13 -9.33 17.79
N VAL A 170 6.26 -8.44 17.35
CA VAL A 170 6.01 -7.12 17.95
C VAL A 170 4.59 -7.07 18.50
N GLN A 171 4.45 -6.70 19.77
CA GLN A 171 3.13 -6.55 20.40
C GLN A 171 2.43 -5.32 19.79
N PRO A 172 1.18 -5.43 19.29
CA PRO A 172 0.45 -4.28 18.79
C PRO A 172 0.16 -3.27 19.92
N SER A 173 0.31 -1.99 19.63
CA SER A 173 -0.01 -0.86 20.50
C SER A 173 -0.95 0.11 19.79
N ARG A 174 -1.81 0.79 20.55
CA ARG A 174 -2.67 1.87 20.03
C ARG A 174 -1.93 3.21 19.88
N GLY A 175 -0.66 3.27 20.30
CA GLY A 175 0.09 4.51 20.33
C GLY A 175 -0.42 5.49 21.38
N ASP A 176 -0.08 6.76 21.19
CA ASP A 176 -0.44 7.89 22.03
C ASP A 176 -1.81 8.46 21.66
N LEU A 177 -2.43 9.17 22.60
CA LEU A 177 -3.73 9.80 22.38
C LEU A 177 -3.62 10.94 21.38
N LYS A 178 -4.37 10.87 20.27
CA LYS A 178 -4.35 11.83 19.16
C LYS A 178 -4.42 13.29 19.63
N HIS A 179 -5.36 13.63 20.51
CA HIS A 179 -5.57 14.99 20.98
C HIS A 179 -4.43 15.52 21.86
N VAL A 180 -3.75 14.65 22.63
CA VAL A 180 -2.59 15.03 23.45
C VAL A 180 -1.40 15.35 22.55
N VAL A 181 -1.15 14.49 21.55
CA VAL A 181 -0.08 14.67 20.58
C VAL A 181 -0.31 15.93 19.73
N ALA A 182 -1.54 16.14 19.25
CA ALA A 182 -1.92 17.33 18.50
C ALA A 182 -1.77 18.61 19.32
N ALA A 183 -2.17 18.60 20.61
CA ALA A 183 -1.97 19.73 21.50
C ALA A 183 -0.48 20.09 21.63
N ARG A 184 0.39 19.09 21.83
CA ARG A 184 1.84 19.30 21.92
C ARG A 184 2.46 19.81 20.62
N LEU A 185 2.00 19.31 19.47
CA LEU A 185 2.43 19.81 18.16
C LEU A 185 2.08 21.30 18.01
N LEU A 186 0.86 21.70 18.36
CA LEU A 186 0.42 23.09 18.30
C LEU A 186 1.14 23.99 19.34
N GLU A 187 1.55 23.44 20.49
CA GLU A 187 2.43 24.17 21.42
C GLU A 187 3.78 24.50 20.78
N CYS A 188 4.41 23.56 20.08
CA CYS A 188 5.67 23.84 19.37
C CYS A 188 5.49 24.98 18.36
N VAL A 189 4.39 24.98 17.63
CA VAL A 189 4.04 26.05 16.69
C VAL A 189 3.86 27.40 17.40
N ARG A 190 3.15 27.44 18.53
CA ARG A 190 2.95 28.67 19.33
C ARG A 190 4.24 29.18 19.96
N GLU A 191 5.18 28.30 20.27
CA GLU A 191 6.53 28.64 20.74
C GLU A 191 7.37 29.29 19.62
N GLY A 192 6.87 29.36 18.38
CA GLY A 192 7.57 29.94 17.23
C GLY A 192 8.68 29.04 16.68
N LYS A 193 8.63 27.74 16.99
CA LYS A 193 9.60 26.75 16.52
C LYS A 193 9.48 26.53 15.01
N LYS A 194 10.63 26.29 14.38
CA LYS A 194 10.72 25.90 12.98
C LYS A 194 10.32 24.43 12.81
N GLY A 195 9.43 24.14 11.87
CA GLY A 195 8.87 22.81 11.66
C GLY A 195 9.11 22.24 10.27
N VAL A 196 9.02 20.92 10.17
CA VAL A 196 8.81 20.21 8.90
C VAL A 196 7.60 19.27 9.03
N ALA A 197 6.78 19.19 7.99
CA ALA A 197 5.65 18.27 7.91
C ALA A 197 5.77 17.42 6.64
N VAL A 198 5.96 16.11 6.83
CA VAL A 198 6.25 15.16 5.76
C VAL A 198 5.11 14.17 5.60
N LEU A 199 4.54 14.13 4.40
CA LEU A 199 3.71 13.03 3.91
C LEU A 199 4.61 12.05 3.15
N ASN A 200 4.92 10.92 3.76
CA ASN A 200 5.56 9.79 3.10
C ASN A 200 4.67 8.55 3.26
N ALA A 201 3.64 8.46 2.43
CA ALA A 201 2.56 7.50 2.60
C ALA A 201 2.47 6.50 1.44
N LYS A 202 1.73 5.40 1.68
CA LYS A 202 1.46 4.37 0.67
C LYS A 202 0.08 4.59 0.07
N LYS A 203 -0.04 4.57 -1.26
CA LYS A 203 -1.30 4.37 -2.01
C LYS A 203 -2.53 5.07 -1.36
N GLU A 204 -3.60 4.34 -1.06
CA GLU A 204 -4.85 4.85 -0.49
C GLU A 204 -4.71 5.44 0.91
N THR A 205 -3.75 4.99 1.71
CA THR A 205 -3.54 5.56 3.06
C THR A 205 -3.06 7.01 3.00
N ALA A 206 -2.51 7.43 1.86
CA ALA A 206 -2.04 8.79 1.65
C ALA A 206 -3.15 9.84 1.75
N TYR A 207 -4.40 9.50 1.41
CA TYR A 207 -5.53 10.42 1.57
C TYR A 207 -5.70 10.85 3.02
N MET A 208 -5.80 9.89 3.94
CA MET A 208 -5.99 10.21 5.36
C MET A 208 -4.75 10.84 5.98
N PHE A 209 -3.54 10.44 5.57
CA PHE A 209 -2.32 11.06 6.08
C PHE A 209 -2.14 12.49 5.58
N ALA A 210 -2.65 12.83 4.39
CA ALA A 210 -2.66 14.20 3.88
C ALA A 210 -3.52 15.13 4.75
N ASP A 211 -4.60 14.62 5.36
CA ASP A 211 -5.44 15.40 6.29
C ASP A 211 -4.65 15.89 7.51
N ALA A 212 -3.62 15.16 7.95
CA ALA A 212 -2.77 15.62 9.05
C ALA A 212 -1.95 16.87 8.66
N LEU A 213 -1.47 16.95 7.42
CA LEU A 213 -0.77 18.12 6.91
C LEU A 213 -1.74 19.29 6.73
N LEU A 214 -2.92 19.03 6.17
CA LEU A 214 -3.99 20.02 6.01
C LEU A 214 -4.41 20.61 7.36
N ALA A 215 -4.69 19.76 8.35
CA ALA A 215 -5.10 20.19 9.68
C ALA A 215 -4.03 21.06 10.36
N LEU A 216 -2.75 20.72 10.19
CA LEU A 216 -1.64 21.53 10.70
C LEU A 216 -1.57 22.90 10.01
N HIS A 217 -1.71 22.92 8.68
CA HIS A 217 -1.73 24.17 7.90
C HIS A 217 -2.89 25.07 8.30
N GLU A 218 -4.09 24.52 8.44
CA GLU A 218 -5.29 25.29 8.80
C GLU A 218 -5.23 25.84 10.23
N ALA A 219 -4.67 25.06 11.16
CA ALA A 219 -4.49 25.50 12.53
C ALA A 219 -3.41 26.59 12.66
N ALA A 220 -2.47 26.67 11.71
CA ALA A 220 -1.33 27.58 11.77
C ALA A 220 -0.78 28.01 10.40
N PRO A 221 -1.56 28.75 9.58
CA PRO A 221 -1.22 29.04 8.18
C PRO A 221 0.01 29.93 7.98
N GLY A 222 0.44 30.64 9.03
CA GLY A 222 1.62 31.51 9.00
C GLY A 222 2.83 30.98 9.78
N ALA A 223 2.79 29.72 10.23
CA ALA A 223 3.91 29.12 10.94
C ALA A 223 5.07 28.82 9.98
N ASP A 224 6.31 28.88 10.50
CA ASP A 224 7.52 28.51 9.76
C ASP A 224 7.62 26.98 9.65
N ILE A 225 6.81 26.40 8.75
CA ILE A 225 6.70 24.96 8.51
C ILE A 225 6.95 24.69 7.04
N THR A 226 7.94 23.86 6.75
CA THR A 226 8.15 23.33 5.39
C THR A 226 7.33 22.06 5.20
N TYR A 227 6.51 22.00 4.17
CA TYR A 227 5.71 20.82 3.83
C TYR A 227 6.40 20.01 2.72
N ILE A 228 6.45 18.68 2.87
CA ILE A 228 7.03 17.75 1.90
C ILE A 228 6.02 16.62 1.67
N ALA A 229 5.82 16.21 0.42
CA ALA A 229 4.92 15.10 0.09
C ALA A 229 5.46 14.19 -1.01
N ASN A 230 5.22 12.89 -0.92
CA ASN A 230 5.60 11.91 -1.95
C ASN A 230 4.53 11.75 -3.06
N LEU A 231 4.14 12.86 -3.69
CA LEU A 231 3.04 12.95 -4.66
C LEU A 231 3.49 13.10 -6.12
N GLU A 232 4.72 12.69 -6.45
CA GLU A 232 5.15 12.71 -7.85
C GLU A 232 4.31 11.74 -8.70
N PRO A 233 3.93 12.09 -9.95
CA PRO A 233 3.01 11.32 -10.79
C PRO A 233 3.71 10.13 -11.48
N ARG A 234 4.32 9.23 -10.70
CA ARG A 234 5.02 8.02 -11.16
C ARG A 234 4.34 6.76 -10.62
N GLY A 235 4.64 5.60 -11.21
CA GLY A 235 4.11 4.31 -10.82
C GLY A 235 2.87 3.87 -11.60
N LEU A 236 2.14 2.91 -11.01
CA LEU A 236 0.93 2.32 -11.61
C LEU A 236 -0.20 3.34 -11.82
N PRO A 237 -1.16 3.09 -12.72
CA PRO A 237 -2.24 4.03 -13.02
C PRO A 237 -2.96 4.60 -11.79
N LYS A 238 -3.41 3.73 -10.86
CA LYS A 238 -4.06 4.18 -9.63
C LYS A 238 -3.15 5.03 -8.74
N VAL A 239 -1.87 4.67 -8.63
CA VAL A 239 -0.87 5.42 -7.83
C VAL A 239 -0.76 6.86 -8.32
N ARG A 240 -0.69 7.05 -9.64
CA ARG A 240 -0.64 8.38 -10.27
C ARG A 240 -1.93 9.16 -10.06
N ARG A 241 -3.08 8.49 -10.19
CA ARG A 241 -4.40 9.09 -9.97
C ARG A 241 -4.59 9.57 -8.53
N ASP A 242 -4.25 8.72 -7.56
CA ASP A 242 -4.35 9.06 -6.13
C ASP A 242 -3.42 10.23 -5.79
N ALA A 243 -2.18 10.22 -6.30
CA ALA A 243 -1.23 11.33 -6.12
C ALA A 243 -1.77 12.65 -6.67
N ALA A 244 -2.34 12.64 -7.89
CA ALA A 244 -2.94 13.81 -8.51
C ALA A 244 -4.14 14.34 -7.72
N ASN A 245 -5.01 13.45 -7.24
CA ASN A 245 -6.19 13.82 -6.45
C ASN A 245 -5.78 14.50 -5.14
N ILE A 246 -4.82 13.92 -4.40
CA ILE A 246 -4.33 14.50 -3.14
C ILE A 246 -3.64 15.84 -3.42
N ALA A 247 -2.80 15.92 -4.44
CA ALA A 247 -2.14 17.15 -4.84
C ALA A 247 -3.14 18.28 -5.16
N ALA A 248 -4.24 17.95 -5.85
CA ALA A 248 -5.30 18.92 -6.16
C ALA A 248 -5.97 19.46 -4.89
N VAL A 249 -6.30 18.58 -3.92
CA VAL A 249 -6.90 18.99 -2.64
C VAL A 249 -5.94 19.87 -1.82
N LEU A 250 -4.66 19.49 -1.73
CA LEU A 250 -3.65 20.31 -1.04
C LEU A 250 -3.51 21.69 -1.67
N ALA A 251 -3.49 21.77 -3.01
CA ALA A 251 -3.42 23.03 -3.74
C ALA A 251 -4.67 23.90 -3.56
N GLU A 252 -5.87 23.31 -3.62
CA GLU A 252 -7.15 24.01 -3.37
C GLU A 252 -7.19 24.63 -1.95
N ARG A 253 -6.58 23.94 -0.98
CA ARG A 253 -6.50 24.38 0.42
C ARG A 253 -5.29 25.26 0.74
N GLY A 254 -4.49 25.63 -0.27
CA GLY A 254 -3.37 26.56 -0.12
C GLY A 254 -2.10 25.97 0.49
N VAL A 255 -1.98 24.64 0.61
CA VAL A 255 -0.77 23.99 1.11
C VAL A 255 0.28 23.92 0.01
N SER A 256 1.30 24.77 0.11
CA SER A 256 2.50 24.68 -0.73
C SER A 256 3.46 23.63 -0.15
N TYR A 257 3.88 22.67 -0.97
CA TYR A 257 4.78 21.59 -0.56
C TYR A 257 5.87 21.30 -1.59
N GLU A 258 6.98 20.75 -1.11
CA GLU A 258 8.02 20.16 -1.94
C GLU A 258 7.69 18.70 -2.25
N SER A 259 7.80 18.28 -3.52
CA SER A 259 7.53 16.90 -3.91
C SER A 259 8.81 16.07 -3.87
N ILE A 260 8.84 15.02 -3.04
CA ILE A 260 9.96 14.06 -2.96
C ILE A 260 9.42 12.64 -3.08
N GLY A 261 9.55 12.09 -4.29
CA GLY A 261 9.17 10.72 -4.62
C GLY A 261 7.68 10.52 -4.89
N ALA A 262 7.33 9.29 -5.27
CA ALA A 262 5.95 8.88 -5.53
C ALA A 262 5.37 8.01 -4.39
N LEU A 263 4.06 7.75 -4.45
CA LEU A 263 3.32 6.99 -3.44
C LEU A 263 3.75 5.51 -3.34
N ASP A 264 4.38 4.95 -4.38
CA ASP A 264 4.96 3.60 -4.38
C ASP A 264 6.45 3.59 -3.97
N GLU A 265 7.07 4.77 -3.80
CA GLU A 265 8.48 4.91 -3.40
C GLU A 265 8.65 5.11 -1.89
N TYR A 266 7.57 4.98 -1.10
CA TYR A 266 7.55 5.27 0.33
C TYR A 266 8.69 4.60 1.14
N GLY A 267 9.11 3.39 0.74
CA GLY A 267 10.20 2.65 1.39
C GLY A 267 11.59 3.01 0.87
N ALA A 268 11.66 3.67 -0.29
CA ALA A 268 12.89 4.09 -0.95
C ALA A 268 13.23 5.58 -0.72
N ASN A 269 12.26 6.38 -0.26
CA ASN A 269 12.42 7.82 -0.06
C ASN A 269 13.17 8.20 1.22
N GLY A 270 13.44 7.24 2.12
CA GLY A 270 13.94 7.49 3.48
C GLY A 270 15.16 8.42 3.56
N ASP A 271 16.22 8.12 2.80
CA ASP A 271 17.45 8.92 2.83
C ASP A 271 17.24 10.31 2.20
N ARG A 272 16.54 10.41 1.05
CA ARG A 272 16.25 11.70 0.40
C ARG A 272 15.42 12.63 1.28
N LEU A 273 14.42 12.07 1.97
CA LEU A 273 13.61 12.82 2.94
C LEU A 273 14.44 13.23 4.15
N GLY A 274 15.29 12.32 4.66
CA GLY A 274 16.19 12.60 5.77
C GLY A 274 17.20 13.70 5.47
N GLU A 275 17.84 13.67 4.30
CA GLU A 275 18.75 14.72 3.81
C GLU A 275 18.03 16.07 3.77
N ARG A 276 16.81 16.11 3.22
CA ARG A 276 16.03 17.34 3.17
C ARG A 276 15.65 17.86 4.56
N ILE A 277 15.27 16.98 5.48
CA ILE A 277 15.01 17.33 6.88
C ILE A 277 16.27 17.94 7.52
N ALA A 278 17.45 17.35 7.29
CA ALA A 278 18.70 17.85 7.82
C ALA A 278 19.07 19.24 7.26
N GLU A 279 18.83 19.49 5.98
CA GLU A 279 19.02 20.81 5.36
C GLU A 279 18.09 21.89 5.94
N ILE A 280 16.83 21.52 6.22
CA ILE A 280 15.86 22.41 6.85
C ILE A 280 16.29 22.74 8.29
N ALA A 281 16.90 21.77 8.99
CA ALA A 281 17.26 21.86 10.41
C ALA A 281 16.08 22.33 11.29
N PRO A 282 14.96 21.58 11.32
CA PRO A 282 13.78 21.96 12.08
C PRO A 282 13.93 21.66 13.58
N ASP A 283 13.19 22.38 14.42
CA ASP A 283 13.04 22.07 15.85
C ASP A 283 12.08 20.88 16.09
N PHE A 284 11.09 20.70 15.20
CA PHE A 284 10.15 19.58 15.25
C PHE A 284 9.81 19.03 13.87
N ALA A 285 9.45 17.74 13.82
CA ALA A 285 9.08 17.05 12.59
C ALA A 285 7.76 16.29 12.76
N LEU A 286 6.76 16.60 11.94
CA LEU A 286 5.57 15.78 11.74
C LEU A 286 5.81 14.81 10.59
N LEU A 287 5.80 13.51 10.86
CA LEU A 287 6.05 12.45 9.88
C LEU A 287 4.80 11.56 9.77
N ALA A 288 4.05 11.69 8.67
CA ALA A 288 2.82 10.96 8.42
C ALA A 288 3.01 9.86 7.35
N GLY A 289 2.48 8.67 7.61
CA GLY A 289 2.54 7.52 6.72
C GLY A 289 3.53 6.45 7.19
N VAL A 290 4.74 6.47 6.62
CA VAL A 290 5.81 5.49 6.84
C VAL A 290 7.01 6.18 7.51
N PRO A 291 6.87 6.69 8.75
CA PRO A 291 7.91 7.45 9.43
C PRO A 291 9.22 6.68 9.63
N HIS A 292 9.15 5.35 9.82
CA HIS A 292 10.33 4.48 9.99
C HIS A 292 11.17 4.29 8.72
N ALA A 293 10.70 4.78 7.57
CA ALA A 293 11.51 4.82 6.35
C ALA A 293 12.73 5.75 6.53
N ILE A 294 12.55 6.87 7.23
CA ILE A 294 13.59 7.87 7.48
C ILE A 294 14.56 7.33 8.55
N PRO A 295 15.86 7.23 8.28
CA PRO A 295 16.83 6.81 9.28
C PRO A 295 16.90 7.75 10.49
N PRO A 296 17.10 7.23 11.72
CA PRO A 296 17.11 8.04 12.94
C PRO A 296 18.21 9.10 12.99
N ALA A 297 19.30 8.91 12.24
CA ALA A 297 20.39 9.88 12.16
C ALA A 297 19.92 11.26 11.62
N TYR A 298 18.82 11.30 10.88
CA TYR A 298 18.26 12.54 10.33
C TYR A 298 17.23 13.22 11.24
N THR A 299 16.75 12.53 12.27
CA THR A 299 15.73 13.03 13.21
C THR A 299 16.27 13.19 14.63
N GLU A 300 17.55 12.91 14.85
CA GLU A 300 18.21 13.06 16.14
C GLU A 300 18.17 14.52 16.62
N GLY A 301 17.79 14.72 17.88
CA GLY A 301 17.67 16.05 18.50
C GLY A 301 16.39 16.81 18.17
N GLN A 302 15.53 16.32 17.27
CA GLN A 302 14.26 16.95 16.91
C GLN A 302 13.09 16.40 17.75
N GLU A 303 12.06 17.21 18.00
CA GLU A 303 10.81 16.70 18.56
C GLU A 303 9.95 16.05 17.45
N VAL A 304 9.92 14.71 17.40
CA VAL A 304 9.26 13.95 16.33
C VAL A 304 7.84 13.53 16.70
N PHE A 305 6.90 13.87 15.81
CA PHE A 305 5.49 13.52 15.82
C PHE A 305 5.22 12.53 14.69
N SER A 306 5.02 11.26 15.01
CA SER A 306 4.76 10.21 14.01
C SER A 306 3.30 9.83 13.95
N ILE A 307 2.75 9.78 12.74
CA ILE A 307 1.44 9.23 12.46
C ILE A 307 1.61 8.03 11.53
N THR A 308 1.18 6.86 11.97
CA THR A 308 1.25 5.59 11.24
C THR A 308 -0.09 4.88 11.27
N ASN A 309 -0.34 3.91 10.38
CA ASN A 309 -1.49 3.01 10.47
C ASN A 309 -1.17 1.65 11.10
N GLY A 310 0.11 1.36 11.41
CA GLY A 310 0.53 0.05 11.88
C GLY A 310 0.64 -0.02 13.41
N PRO A 311 -0.24 -0.75 14.13
CA PRO A 311 -0.12 -0.91 15.58
C PRO A 311 1.22 -1.53 16.02
N ARG A 312 1.83 -2.33 15.15
CA ARG A 312 3.14 -2.97 15.37
C ARG A 312 4.34 -2.10 14.97
N GLN A 313 4.10 -0.88 14.49
CA GLN A 313 5.15 0.09 14.19
C GLN A 313 5.42 1.04 15.37
N VAL A 314 4.55 1.07 16.38
CA VAL A 314 4.73 1.94 17.56
C VAL A 314 6.02 1.63 18.32
N GLU A 315 6.23 0.36 18.65
CA GLU A 315 7.42 -0.06 19.39
C GLU A 315 8.74 0.27 18.65
N PRO A 316 8.92 -0.10 17.36
CA PRO A 316 10.16 0.25 16.66
C PRO A 316 10.34 1.75 16.46
N LEU A 317 9.26 2.53 16.24
CA LEU A 317 9.35 3.99 16.16
C LEU A 317 9.88 4.60 17.47
N ARG A 318 9.40 4.12 18.62
CA ARG A 318 9.93 4.55 19.92
C ARG A 318 11.39 4.12 20.11
N ALA A 319 11.76 2.94 19.64
CA ALA A 319 13.14 2.44 19.73
C ALA A 319 14.13 3.30 18.93
N ILE A 320 13.67 3.99 17.87
CA ILE A 320 14.48 4.91 17.08
C ILE A 320 14.31 6.39 17.50
N GLY A 321 13.72 6.65 18.68
CA GLY A 321 13.68 7.98 19.29
C GLY A 321 12.41 8.80 19.02
N HIS A 322 11.41 8.25 18.32
CA HIS A 322 10.17 8.99 18.06
C HIS A 322 9.31 9.04 19.33
N ARG A 323 9.18 10.22 19.92
CA ARG A 323 8.55 10.42 21.23
C ARG A 323 7.03 10.34 21.19
N HIS A 324 6.42 10.90 20.15
CA HIS A 324 4.97 10.95 19.99
C HIS A 324 4.56 10.08 18.81
N VAL A 325 3.84 8.98 19.06
CA VAL A 325 3.47 8.03 18.01
C VAL A 325 1.97 7.75 18.04
N VAL A 326 1.26 8.27 17.05
CA VAL A 326 -0.18 8.07 16.86
C VAL A 326 -0.43 6.95 15.86
N VAL A 327 -1.43 6.11 16.15
CA VAL A 327 -1.90 5.06 15.24
C VAL A 327 -3.28 5.39 14.69
N GLU A 328 -3.38 5.48 13.37
CA GLU A 328 -4.63 5.54 12.62
C GLU A 328 -5.14 4.12 12.37
N VAL A 329 -5.89 3.59 13.34
CA VAL A 329 -6.35 2.18 13.34
C VAL A 329 -7.47 1.93 12.32
N ASP A 330 -8.18 2.99 11.92
CA ASP A 330 -9.31 2.92 10.99
C ASP A 330 -8.87 2.88 9.51
N LEU A 331 -7.55 2.89 9.24
CA LEU A 331 -6.96 2.73 7.91
C LEU A 331 -6.81 1.26 7.52
N HIS A 332 -7.94 0.54 7.37
CA HIS A 332 -7.96 -0.83 6.83
C HIS A 332 -9.27 -1.20 6.16
#